data_AF-A0A455U361-F1
#
_entry.id   AF-A0A455U361-F1
#
_cell.length_a   1.000
_cell.length_b   1.000
_cell.length_c   1.000
_cell.angle_alpha   90.00
_cell.angle_beta   90.00
_cell.angle_gamma   90.00
#
_symmetry.space_group_name_H-M   'P 1'
#
loop_
_entity.id
_entity.type
_entity.pdbx_description
1 polymer ?
#
loop_
_entity_poly.entity_id
_entity_poly.type
_entity_poly.pdbx_seq_one_letter_code
_entity_poly.pdbx_strand_id
1 'polypeptide(L)' 'MRVIGILGGMSWESTQGYYRALNEGVKAALGGFHSAKIVMVSVDFAEIEAMQQQGRLAGSR' A
#
# COMPACT_ATOMS: atom_id res chain seq x y z
N MET A 1 10.94 14.32 6.21
CA MET A 1 10.00 13.48 5.44
C MET A 1 8.72 13.28 6.25
N ARG A 2 7.54 13.42 5.64
CA ARG A 2 6.25 13.08 6.26
C ARG A 2 6.03 11.56 6.25
N VAL A 3 5.20 11.06 7.14
CA VAL A 3 4.78 9.64 7.15
C VAL A 3 3.68 9.46 6.10
N ILE A 4 3.79 8.41 5.28
CA ILE A 4 2.72 8.00 4.37
C ILE A 4 1.98 6.79 4.95
N GLY A 5 0.65 6.85 4.92
CA GLY A 5 -0.23 5.72 5.24
C GLY A 5 -0.61 4.99 3.95
N ILE A 6 -0.42 3.67 3.92
CA ILE A 6 -0.79 2.80 2.79
C ILE A 6 -1.85 1.81 3.25
N LEU A 7 -2.99 1.81 2.57
CA LEU A 7 -3.97 0.72 2.64
C LEU A 7 -3.68 -0.21 1.47
N GLY A 8 -2.96 -1.30 1.75
CA GLY A 8 -2.53 -2.28 0.76
C GLY A 8 -3.22 -3.62 0.95
N GLY A 9 -2.72 -4.65 0.27
CA GLY A 9 -3.30 -5.99 0.32
C GLY A 9 -4.47 -6.19 -0.65
N MET A 10 -4.60 -5.36 -1.68
CA MET A 10 -5.66 -5.47 -2.72
C MET A 10 -5.10 -5.50 -4.15
N SER A 11 -4.13 -6.36 -4.50
CA SER A 11 -3.57 -7.48 -3.72
C SER A 11 -2.24 -7.12 -3.01
N TRP A 12 -1.64 -8.07 -2.28
CA TRP A 12 -0.36 -7.86 -1.60
C TRP A 12 0.81 -7.79 -2.58
N GLU A 13 0.74 -8.52 -3.70
CA GLU A 13 1.78 -8.54 -4.74
C GLU A 13 1.99 -7.14 -5.34
N SER A 14 0.91 -6.40 -5.59
CA SER A 14 1.00 -5.03 -6.09
C SER A 14 1.51 -4.06 -5.01
N THR A 15 1.11 -4.29 -3.75
CA THR A 15 1.51 -3.46 -2.59
C THR A 15 3.03 -3.52 -2.35
N GLN A 16 3.65 -4.68 -2.56
CA GLN A 16 5.11 -4.83 -2.49
C GLN A 16 5.83 -3.84 -3.42
N GLY A 17 5.30 -3.60 -4.61
CA GLY A 17 5.84 -2.63 -5.57
C GLY A 17 5.85 -1.20 -5.03
N TYR A 18 4.77 -0.78 -4.38
CA TYR A 18 4.70 0.55 -3.74
C TYR A 18 5.72 0.71 -2.62
N TYR A 19 5.84 -0.28 -1.74
CA TYR A 19 6.83 -0.26 -0.67
C TYR A 19 8.25 -0.11 -1.22
N ARG A 20 8.57 -0.89 -2.27
CA ARG A 20 9.88 -0.84 -2.92
C ARG A 20 10.16 0.52 -3.54
N ALA A 21 9.26 1.01 -4.38
CA ALA A 21 9.44 2.28 -5.09
C ALA A 21 9.60 3.47 -4.12
N LEU A 22 8.84 3.49 -3.03
CA LEU A 22 8.95 4.54 -2.00
C LEU A 22 10.33 4.53 -1.33
N ASN A 23 10.83 3.35 -0.96
CA ASN A 23 12.14 3.23 -0.33
C ASN A 23 13.28 3.55 -1.31
N GLU A 24 13.19 3.08 -2.56
CA GLU A 24 14.16 3.39 -3.60
C GLU A 24 14.19 4.90 -3.89
N GLY A 25 13.04 5.56 -3.98
CA GLY A 25 12.96 7.01 -4.17
C GLY A 25 13.59 7.81 -3.03
N VAL A 26 13.34 7.41 -1.77
CA VAL A 26 13.96 8.06 -0.61
C VAL A 26 15.46 7.84 -0.57
N LYS A 27 15.92 6.61 -0.82
CA LYS A 27 17.34 6.29 -0.88
C LYS A 27 18.04 7.09 -1.99
N ALA A 28 17.40 7.23 -3.15
CA ALA A 28 17.94 8.04 -4.25
C ALA A 28 18.05 9.52 -3.89
N ALA A 29 17.09 10.07 -3.14
CA ALA A 29 17.08 11.48 -2.75
C ALA A 29 18.03 11.82 -1.58
N LEU A 30 18.19 10.91 -0.61
CA LEU A 30 18.90 11.20 0.64
C LEU A 30 20.20 10.40 0.82
N GLY A 31 20.42 9.35 0.02
CA GLY A 31 21.61 8.50 0.08
C GLY A 31 21.69 7.61 1.32
N GLY A 32 22.84 6.96 1.48
CA GLY A 32 23.16 6.13 2.64
C GLY A 32 22.14 5.01 2.91
N PHE A 33 21.70 4.93 4.17
CA PHE A 33 20.73 3.95 4.65
C PHE A 33 19.35 4.57 4.91
N HIS A 34 19.04 5.70 4.27
CA HIS A 34 17.71 6.32 4.41
C HIS A 34 16.62 5.49 3.73
N SER A 35 15.47 5.42 4.39
CA SER A 35 14.28 4.68 3.97
C SER A 35 13.00 5.51 4.18
N ALA A 36 11.93 5.14 3.50
CA ALA A 36 10.65 5.82 3.61
C ALA A 36 9.99 5.58 4.99
N LYS A 37 9.41 6.64 5.57
CA LYS A 37 8.57 6.51 6.78
C LYS A 37 7.17 6.06 6.36
N ILE A 38 6.88 4.76 6.48
CA ILE A 38 5.64 4.14 6.01
C ILE A 38 4.90 3.51 7.18
N VAL A 39 3.58 3.72 7.24
CA VAL A 39 2.64 2.89 8.01
C VAL A 39 1.75 2.18 6.99
N MET A 40 1.67 0.85 7.08
CA MET A 40 0.90 0.05 6.14
C MET A 40 -0.11 -0.80 6.89
N VAL A 41 -1.36 -0.74 6.44
CA VAL A 41 -2.39 -1.72 6.78
C VAL A 41 -2.57 -2.57 5.53
N SER A 42 -2.26 -3.86 5.63
CA SER A 42 -2.53 -4.83 4.57
C SER A 42 -3.80 -5.58 4.93
N VAL A 43 -4.83 -5.45 4.11
CA VAL A 43 -6.08 -6.19 4.30
C VAL A 43 -5.97 -7.60 3.73
N ASP A 44 -6.89 -8.48 4.12
CA ASP A 44 -7.11 -9.74 3.42
C ASP A 44 -7.88 -9.45 2.12
N PHE A 45 -7.25 -9.73 0.98
CA PHE A 45 -7.87 -9.44 -0.32
C PHE A 45 -9.13 -10.27 -0.55
N ALA A 46 -9.20 -11.49 -0.01
CA ALA A 46 -10.33 -12.38 -0.22
C ALA A 46 -11.63 -11.79 0.35
N GLU A 47 -11.54 -11.11 1.51
CA GLU A 47 -12.70 -10.43 2.12
C GLU A 47 -13.21 -9.29 1.23
N ILE A 48 -12.29 -8.49 0.68
CA ILE A 48 -12.61 -7.36 -0.19
C ILE A 48 -13.21 -7.82 -1.51
N GLU A 49 -12.64 -8.87 -2.11
CA GLU A 49 -13.11 -9.45 -3.37
C GLU A 49 -14.52 -10.03 -3.22
N ALA A 50 -14.80 -10.74 -2.12
CA ALA A 50 -16.14 -11.23 -1.81
C ALA A 50 -17.16 -10.08 -1.62
N MET A 51 -16.77 -8.99 -0.94
CA MET A 51 -17.63 -7.81 -0.79
C MET A 51 -17.90 -7.12 -2.13
N GLN A 52 -16.90 -7.07 -3.03
CA GLN A 52 -17.03 -6.50 -4.36
C GLN A 52 -17.99 -7.29 -5.24
N GLN A 53 -17.86 -8.61 -5.27
CA GLN A 53 -18.76 -9.49 -6.02
C GLN A 53 -20.22 -9.34 -5.56
N GLN A 54 -20.44 -9.12 -4.26
CA GLN A 54 -21.77 -8.93 -3.68
C GLN A 54 -22.34 -7.51 -3.89
N GLY A 55 -21.59 -6.60 -4.51
CA GLY A 55 -21.98 -5.19 -4.66
C GLY A 55 -22.07 -4.43 -3.33
N ARG A 56 -21.36 -4.89 -2.30
CA ARG A 56 -21.43 -4.37 -0.92
C ARG A 56 -20.31 -3.39 -0.58
N LEU A 57 -19.44 -3.06 -1.54
CA LEU A 57 -18.46 -2.00 -1.36
C LEU A 57 -19.19 -0.66 -1.23
N ALA A 58 -19.11 -0.05 -0.05
CA ALA A 58 -19.65 1.28 0.19
C ALA A 58 -18.81 2.33 -0.56
N GLY A 59 -19.24 2.71 -1.76
CA GLY A 59 -18.52 3.67 -2.60
C GLY A 59 -18.90 3.68 -4.07
N SER A 60 -19.56 2.62 -4.58
CA SER A 60 -20.16 2.64 -5.92
C SER A 60 -21.47 3.44 -5.90
N ARG A 61 -21.36 4.76 -6.05
CA ARG A 61 -22.47 5.59 -6.51
C ARG A 61 -22.39 5.77 -8.01
#